data_AF-A0A9E5DGW0-F1
#
_entry.id   AF-A0A9E5DGW0-F1
#
_cell.length_a   1.000
_cell.length_b   1.000
_cell.length_c   1.000
_cell.angle_alpha   90.00
_cell.angle_beta   90.00
_cell.angle_gamma   90.00
#
_symmetry.space_group_name_H-M   'P 1'
#
loop_
_entity.id
_entity.type
_entity.pdbx_description
1 polymer ?
#
loop_
_entity_poly.entity_id
_entity_poly.type
_entity_poly.pdbx_seq_one_letter_code
_entity_poly.pdbx_strand_id
1 'polypeptide(L)'
;MAKKKSLAELLADIRVARLRLKQRENLLEKRIKEYEVLSMRNFGRYTILSQQILKETEQLEELKSKLEVMDILLEMLELKVETAIQVGLIMNSLRDTMIAVKEFKRLNPVLPPELNLLIDEIADVAIEVKGETIETKKQNINITPEAESIIEQAQKLAKERLAS
;
A
#
# COMPACT_ATOMS: atom_id res chain seq x y z
N MET A 1 -2.99 25.25 10.24
CA MET A 1 -3.92 24.27 9.63
C MET A 1 -3.09 23.25 8.87
N ALA A 2 -3.17 21.95 9.18
CA ALA A 2 -2.44 20.94 8.42
C ALA A 2 -3.03 20.87 7.00
N LYS A 3 -2.18 21.09 5.99
CA LYS A 3 -2.57 20.98 4.58
C LYS A 3 -3.01 19.53 4.34
N LYS A 4 -4.24 19.32 3.86
CA LYS A 4 -4.71 17.97 3.50
C LYS A 4 -3.78 17.45 2.40
N LYS A 5 -3.05 16.35 2.67
CA LYS A 5 -2.21 15.70 1.67
C LYS A 5 -3.07 15.03 0.61
N SER A 6 -2.65 15.11 -0.66
CA SER A 6 -3.31 14.37 -1.74
C SER A 6 -2.95 12.88 -1.70
N LEU A 7 -3.76 12.02 -2.33
CA LEU A 7 -3.41 10.59 -2.49
C LEU A 7 -2.11 10.40 -3.28
N ALA A 8 -1.81 11.29 -4.23
CA ALA A 8 -0.56 11.26 -4.99
C ALA A 8 0.65 11.59 -4.10
N GLU A 9 0.53 12.57 -3.21
CA GLU A 9 1.57 12.89 -2.22
C GLU A 9 1.76 11.72 -1.24
N LEU A 10 0.68 11.09 -0.79
CA LEU A 10 0.75 9.89 0.06
C LEU A 10 1.45 8.72 -0.64
N LEU A 11 1.12 8.46 -1.92
CA LEU A 11 1.77 7.42 -2.71
C LEU A 11 3.28 7.66 -2.84
N ALA A 12 3.68 8.91 -3.08
CA ALA A 12 5.09 9.29 -3.13
C ALA A 12 5.79 9.07 -1.77
N ASP A 13 5.15 9.47 -0.67
CA ASP A 13 5.68 9.25 0.68
C ASP A 13 5.86 7.75 1.00
N ILE A 14 4.90 6.90 0.62
CA ILE A 14 4.98 5.44 0.80
C ILE A 14 6.18 4.88 0.00
N ARG A 15 6.31 5.24 -1.28
CA ARG A 15 7.44 4.80 -2.13
C ARG A 15 8.79 5.23 -1.55
N VAL A 16 8.89 6.46 -1.04
CA VAL A 16 10.10 6.94 -0.37
C VAL A 16 10.38 6.16 0.92
N ALA A 17 9.35 5.84 1.71
CA ALA A 17 9.49 5.05 2.92
C ALA A 17 10.01 3.63 2.62
N ARG A 18 9.45 2.95 1.61
CA ARG A 18 9.91 1.64 1.15
C ARG A 18 11.37 1.66 0.67
N LEU A 19 11.75 2.68 -0.09
CA LEU A 19 13.15 2.86 -0.52
C LEU A 19 14.10 2.99 0.68
N ARG A 20 13.70 3.77 1.69
CA ARG A 20 14.50 3.94 2.92
C ARG A 20 14.58 2.64 3.73
N LEU A 21 13.50 1.87 3.82
CA LEU A 21 13.51 0.56 4.48
C LEU A 21 14.47 -0.40 3.78
N LYS A 22 14.38 -0.51 2.45
CA LYS A 22 15.30 -1.34 1.66
C LYS A 22 16.76 -0.97 1.86
N GLN A 23 17.07 0.32 1.95
CA GLN A 23 18.44 0.77 2.28
C GLN A 23 18.88 0.30 3.67
N ARG A 24 17.98 0.33 4.67
CA ARG A 24 18.26 -0.14 6.03
C ARG A 24 18.43 -1.66 6.10
N GLU A 25 17.59 -2.42 5.40
CA GLU A 25 17.69 -3.88 5.29
C GLU A 25 19.02 -4.30 4.67
N ASN A 26 19.45 -3.64 3.59
CA ASN A 26 20.75 -3.91 2.98
C ASN A 26 21.93 -3.66 3.94
N LEU A 27 21.84 -2.65 4.80
CA LEU A 27 22.86 -2.37 5.82
C LEU A 27 22.84 -3.44 6.92
N LEU A 28 21.65 -3.85 7.36
CA LEU A 28 21.50 -4.93 8.34
C LEU A 28 22.04 -6.25 7.81
N GLU A 29 21.74 -6.61 6.57
CA GLU A 29 22.21 -7.85 5.96
C GLU A 29 23.74 -7.89 5.85
N LYS A 30 24.37 -6.77 5.47
CA LYS A 30 25.83 -6.67 5.48
C LYS A 30 26.41 -6.90 6.87
N ARG A 31 25.79 -6.30 7.88
CA ARG A 31 26.25 -6.41 9.27
C ARG A 31 26.07 -7.83 9.84
N ILE A 32 24.95 -8.49 9.52
CA ILE A 32 24.71 -9.91 9.85
C ILE A 32 25.83 -10.76 9.27
N LYS A 33 26.10 -10.64 7.97
CA LYS A 33 27.18 -11.39 7.27
C LYS A 33 28.55 -11.14 7.90
N GLU A 34 28.87 -9.90 8.25
CA GLU A 34 30.12 -9.55 8.92
C GLU A 34 30.24 -10.25 10.29
N TYR A 35 29.16 -10.26 11.07
CA TYR A 35 29.14 -10.88 12.40
C TYR A 35 29.20 -12.41 12.34
N GLU A 36 28.53 -13.04 11.38
CA GLU A 36 28.64 -14.49 11.14
C GLU A 36 30.11 -14.87 10.88
N VAL A 37 30.79 -14.15 9.99
CA VAL A 37 32.21 -14.38 9.68
C VAL A 37 33.09 -14.17 10.91
N LEU A 38 32.85 -13.10 11.69
CA LEU A 38 33.60 -12.83 12.92
C LEU A 38 33.37 -13.89 13.99
N SER A 39 32.15 -14.40 14.12
CA SER A 39 31.84 -15.47 15.06
C SER A 39 32.58 -16.75 14.67
N MET A 40 32.48 -17.18 13.40
CA MET A 40 33.17 -18.37 12.91
C MET A 40 34.68 -18.29 13.08
N ARG A 41 35.28 -17.11 12.82
CA ARG A 41 36.72 -16.89 12.98
C ARG A 41 37.20 -16.98 14.43
N ASN A 42 36.36 -16.59 15.38
CA ASN A 42 36.67 -16.61 16.81
C ASN A 42 36.25 -17.91 17.51
N PHE A 43 35.54 -18.79 16.80
CA PHE A 43 35.08 -20.07 17.31
C PHE A 43 36.27 -20.91 17.79
N GLY A 44 36.17 -21.47 19.00
CA GLY A 44 37.21 -22.29 19.63
C GLY A 44 38.38 -21.55 20.28
N ARG A 45 38.70 -20.30 19.89
CA ARG A 45 39.75 -19.47 20.55
C ARG A 45 39.18 -18.49 21.56
N TYR A 46 38.06 -17.86 21.24
CA TYR A 46 37.37 -16.90 22.09
C TYR A 46 35.88 -17.26 22.18
N THR A 47 35.58 -18.37 22.83
CA THR A 47 34.23 -18.97 22.87
C THR A 47 33.17 -18.02 23.40
N ILE A 48 33.46 -17.27 24.47
CA ILE A 48 32.51 -16.31 25.06
C ILE A 48 32.20 -15.17 24.06
N LEU A 49 33.21 -14.66 23.35
CA LEU A 49 33.05 -13.61 22.36
C LEU A 49 32.24 -14.11 21.14
N SER A 50 32.55 -15.31 20.64
CA SER A 50 31.79 -15.93 19.54
C SER A 50 30.32 -16.13 19.90
N GLN A 51 30.01 -16.56 21.13
CA GLN A 51 28.63 -16.68 21.61
C GLN A 51 27.91 -15.33 21.70
N GLN A 52 28.59 -14.28 22.16
CA GLN A 52 28.01 -12.93 22.20
C GLN A 52 27.69 -12.40 20.79
N ILE A 53 28.60 -12.63 19.83
CA ILE A 53 28.40 -12.22 18.43
C ILE A 53 27.23 -12.99 17.80
N LEU A 54 27.09 -14.29 18.07
CA LEU A 54 25.94 -15.08 17.60
C LEU A 54 24.62 -14.50 18.11
N LYS A 55 24.55 -14.18 19.40
CA LYS A 55 23.35 -13.59 19.99
C LYS A 55 23.00 -12.23 19.38
N GLU A 56 24.00 -11.39 19.09
CA GLU A 56 23.77 -10.11 18.42
C GLU A 56 23.31 -10.33 16.96
N THR A 57 23.83 -11.37 16.29
CA THR A 57 23.40 -11.77 14.94
C THR A 57 21.92 -12.18 14.93
N GLU A 58 21.48 -13.03 15.87
CA GLU A 58 20.08 -13.44 16.03
C GLU A 58 19.14 -12.24 16.23
N GLN A 59 19.56 -11.26 17.04
CA GLN A 59 18.78 -10.02 17.24
C GLN A 59 18.65 -9.19 15.95
N LEU A 60 19.70 -9.13 15.14
CA LEU A 60 19.68 -8.44 13.86
C LEU A 60 18.81 -9.17 12.84
N GLU A 61 18.80 -10.51 12.84
CA GLU A 61 17.90 -11.32 12.01
C GLU A 61 16.43 -11.14 12.40
N GLU A 62 16.12 -11.09 13.69
CA GLU A 62 14.77 -10.81 14.17
C GLU A 62 14.31 -9.40 13.73
N LEU A 63 15.20 -8.41 13.83
CA LEU A 63 14.91 -7.07 13.34
C LEU A 63 14.70 -7.06 11.82
N LYS A 64 15.53 -7.76 11.05
CA LYS A 64 15.37 -7.91 9.59
C LYS A 64 14.00 -8.49 9.25
N SER A 65 13.57 -9.52 9.96
CA SER A 65 12.24 -10.12 9.79
C SER A 65 11.10 -9.14 10.03
N LYS A 66 11.20 -8.31 11.07
CA LYS A 66 10.22 -7.25 11.35
C LYS A 66 10.19 -6.16 10.27
N LEU A 67 11.34 -5.79 9.71
CA LEU A 67 11.41 -4.82 8.62
C LEU A 67 10.78 -5.36 7.33
N GLU A 68 10.97 -6.65 7.02
CA GLU A 68 10.33 -7.28 5.86
C GLU A 68 8.80 -7.24 5.98
N VAL A 69 8.25 -7.54 7.15
CA VAL A 69 6.80 -7.40 7.41
C VAL A 69 6.34 -5.96 7.19
N MET A 70 7.13 -4.97 7.61
CA MET A 70 6.82 -3.56 7.40
C MET A 70 6.87 -3.16 5.92
N ASP A 71 7.84 -3.65 5.15
CA ASP A 71 7.88 -3.40 3.69
C ASP A 71 6.66 -3.98 3.00
N ILE A 72 6.24 -5.21 3.34
CA ILE A 72 5.04 -5.83 2.77
C ILE A 72 3.78 -5.03 3.12
N LEU A 73 3.64 -4.56 4.36
CA LEU A 73 2.51 -3.71 4.74
C LEU A 73 2.47 -2.42 3.91
N LEU A 74 3.64 -1.79 3.68
CA LEU A 74 3.73 -0.60 2.85
C LEU A 74 3.47 -0.90 1.36
N GLU A 75 3.86 -2.06 0.86
CA GLU A 75 3.54 -2.52 -0.49
C GLU A 75 2.04 -2.70 -0.68
N MET A 76 1.37 -3.38 0.26
CA MET A 76 -0.08 -3.54 0.25
C MET A 76 -0.79 -2.18 0.30
N LEU A 77 -0.27 -1.24 1.09
CA LEU A 77 -0.80 0.12 1.16
C LEU A 77 -0.57 0.88 -0.15
N GLU A 78 0.63 0.77 -0.75
CA GLU A 78 0.97 1.37 -2.04
C GLU A 78 -0.03 0.95 -3.13
N LEU A 79 -0.25 -0.37 -3.27
CA LEU A 79 -1.19 -0.93 -4.24
C LEU A 79 -2.61 -0.41 -4.04
N LYS A 80 -3.08 -0.34 -2.79
CA LYS A 80 -4.42 0.17 -2.46
C LYS A 80 -4.56 1.67 -2.79
N VAL A 81 -3.55 2.47 -2.48
CA VAL A 81 -3.55 3.91 -2.79
C VAL A 81 -3.50 4.14 -4.31
N GLU A 82 -2.66 3.40 -5.03
CA GLU A 82 -2.59 3.47 -6.50
C GLU A 82 -3.91 3.06 -7.15
N THR A 83 -4.53 1.97 -6.67
CA THR A 83 -5.86 1.54 -7.12
C THR A 83 -6.91 2.62 -6.87
N ALA A 84 -6.91 3.26 -5.69
CA ALA A 84 -7.85 4.33 -5.38
C ALA A 84 -7.69 5.54 -6.32
N ILE A 85 -6.44 5.90 -6.67
CA ILE A 85 -6.17 6.96 -7.66
C ILE A 85 -6.74 6.56 -9.03
N GLN A 86 -6.48 5.34 -9.49
CA GLN A 86 -6.97 4.85 -10.79
C GLN A 86 -8.50 4.81 -10.84
N VAL A 87 -9.16 4.32 -9.78
CA VAL A 87 -10.62 4.35 -9.67
C VAL A 87 -11.14 5.78 -9.75
N GLY A 88 -10.50 6.73 -9.05
CA GLY A 88 -10.85 8.15 -9.15
C GLY A 88 -10.77 8.71 -10.58
N LEU A 89 -9.72 8.33 -11.34
CA LEU A 89 -9.57 8.72 -12.74
C LEU A 89 -10.65 8.11 -13.64
N ILE A 90 -10.96 6.83 -13.44
CA ILE A 90 -12.03 6.14 -14.17
C ILE A 90 -13.38 6.81 -13.89
N MET A 91 -13.67 7.12 -12.63
CA MET A 91 -14.90 7.80 -12.24
C MET A 91 -15.04 9.19 -12.88
N ASN A 92 -13.94 9.94 -13.00
CA ASN A 92 -13.94 11.23 -13.70
C ASN A 92 -14.20 11.05 -15.20
N SER A 93 -13.52 10.11 -15.85
CA SER A 93 -13.74 9.82 -17.28
C SER A 93 -15.15 9.33 -17.57
N LEU A 94 -15.69 8.50 -16.68
CA LEU A 94 -17.08 8.04 -16.76
C LEU A 94 -18.02 9.25 -16.69
N ARG A 95 -17.84 10.12 -15.69
CA ARG A 95 -18.64 11.35 -15.55
C ARG A 95 -18.60 12.21 -16.82
N ASP A 96 -17.43 12.42 -17.42
CA ASP A 96 -17.30 13.20 -18.65
C ASP A 96 -18.04 12.55 -19.83
N THR A 97 -17.98 11.22 -19.92
CA THR A 97 -18.73 10.44 -20.91
C THR A 97 -20.24 10.59 -20.71
N MET A 98 -20.71 10.58 -19.46
CA MET A 98 -22.14 10.79 -19.15
C MET A 98 -22.59 12.21 -19.50
N ILE A 99 -21.76 13.21 -19.25
CA ILE A 99 -22.03 14.59 -19.66
C ILE A 99 -22.14 14.65 -21.18
N ALA A 100 -21.25 13.98 -21.92
CA ALA A 100 -21.33 13.91 -23.38
C ALA A 100 -22.62 13.23 -23.87
N VAL A 101 -23.09 12.18 -23.19
CA VAL A 101 -24.39 11.53 -23.48
C VAL A 101 -25.57 12.49 -23.27
N LYS A 102 -25.58 13.27 -22.18
CA LYS A 102 -26.61 14.30 -21.95
C LYS A 102 -26.54 15.42 -22.99
N GLU A 103 -25.34 15.86 -23.35
CA GLU A 103 -25.11 16.86 -24.38
C GLU A 103 -25.54 16.38 -25.77
N PHE A 104 -25.35 15.10 -26.10
CA PHE A 104 -25.83 14.53 -27.37
C PHE A 104 -27.34 14.68 -27.51
N LYS A 105 -28.11 14.40 -26.44
CA LYS A 105 -29.55 14.65 -26.42
C LYS A 105 -29.88 16.13 -26.64
N ARG A 106 -29.18 17.03 -25.94
CA ARG A 106 -29.38 18.49 -26.09
C ARG A 106 -29.12 18.97 -27.52
N LEU A 107 -28.10 18.42 -28.19
CA LEU A 107 -27.74 18.76 -29.57
C LEU A 107 -28.69 18.18 -30.61
N ASN A 108 -29.48 17.15 -30.26
CA ASN A 108 -30.40 16.45 -31.16
C ASN A 108 -31.84 16.49 -30.64
N PRO A 109 -32.51 17.66 -30.64
CA PRO A 109 -33.84 17.82 -30.03
C PRO A 109 -34.96 17.06 -30.76
N VAL A 110 -34.70 16.53 -31.96
CA VAL A 110 -35.67 15.78 -32.79
C VAL A 110 -35.61 14.27 -32.53
N LEU A 111 -34.85 13.82 -31.53
CA LEU A 111 -34.81 12.41 -31.15
C LEU A 111 -36.21 11.90 -30.75
N PRO A 112 -36.59 10.67 -31.18
CA PRO A 112 -37.79 10.00 -30.71
C PRO A 112 -37.89 9.98 -29.17
N PRO A 113 -39.10 10.13 -28.59
CA PRO A 113 -39.30 10.13 -27.15
C PRO A 113 -38.71 8.92 -26.42
N GLU A 114 -38.74 7.74 -27.05
CA GLU A 114 -38.22 6.49 -26.50
C GLU A 114 -36.69 6.55 -26.32
N LEU A 115 -35.99 7.17 -27.28
CA LEU A 115 -34.53 7.34 -27.19
C LEU A 115 -34.17 8.42 -26.16
N ASN A 116 -34.99 9.46 -26.03
CA ASN A 116 -34.78 10.49 -25.00
C ASN A 116 -34.91 9.92 -23.58
N LEU A 117 -35.90 9.04 -23.35
CA LEU A 117 -36.08 8.32 -22.08
C LEU A 117 -34.89 7.42 -21.77
N LEU A 118 -34.44 6.64 -22.75
CA LEU A 118 -33.29 5.74 -22.58
C LEU A 118 -32.00 6.52 -22.23
N ILE A 119 -31.80 7.68 -22.83
CA ILE A 119 -30.66 8.56 -22.51
C ILE A 119 -30.76 9.07 -21.06
N ASP A 120 -31.94 9.50 -20.61
CA ASP A 120 -32.14 10.00 -19.24
C ASP A 120 -31.92 8.89 -18.20
N GLU A 121 -32.49 7.70 -18.42
CA GLU A 121 -32.33 6.55 -17.52
C GLU A 121 -30.86 6.18 -17.31
N ILE A 122 -30.07 6.13 -18.39
CA ILE A 122 -28.63 5.83 -18.32
C ILE A 122 -27.88 6.96 -17.61
N ALA A 123 -28.24 8.20 -17.91
CA ALA A 123 -27.49 9.37 -17.45
C ALA A 123 -27.75 9.77 -15.99
N ASP A 124 -28.89 9.37 -15.42
CA ASP A 124 -29.25 9.66 -14.03
C ASP A 124 -28.70 8.62 -13.05
N VAL A 125 -28.67 7.33 -13.42
CA VAL A 125 -28.06 6.26 -12.58
C VAL A 125 -26.58 6.52 -12.30
N ALA A 126 -25.86 7.13 -13.24
CA ALA A 126 -24.43 7.39 -13.09
C ALA A 126 -24.09 8.56 -12.15
N ILE A 127 -25.03 9.48 -11.88
CA ILE A 127 -24.83 10.63 -10.97
C ILE A 127 -24.88 10.17 -9.50
N GLU A 128 -25.59 9.07 -9.22
CA GLU A 128 -25.69 8.48 -7.88
C GLU A 128 -24.46 7.65 -7.49
N VAL A 129 -23.59 7.29 -8.45
CA VAL A 129 -22.28 6.68 -8.17
C VAL A 129 -21.31 7.74 -7.68
N LYS A 130 -21.66 8.43 -6.59
CA LYS A 130 -20.69 9.18 -5.80
C LYS A 130 -19.82 8.14 -5.12
N GLY A 131 -18.64 7.89 -5.68
CA GLY A 131 -17.63 7.03 -5.07
C GLY A 131 -17.54 7.36 -3.58
N GLU A 132 -17.71 6.33 -2.75
CA GLU A 132 -17.74 6.45 -1.30
C GLU A 132 -16.57 7.34 -0.85
N THR A 133 -16.88 8.59 -0.51
CA THR A 133 -15.88 9.51 0.01
C THR A 133 -15.41 8.92 1.32
N ILE A 134 -14.12 8.56 1.38
CA ILE A 134 -13.47 8.08 2.59
C ILE A 134 -13.59 9.17 3.66
N GLU A 135 -14.61 9.09 4.50
CA GLU A 135 -14.72 9.89 5.71
C GLU A 135 -13.63 9.41 6.68
N THR A 136 -12.47 10.04 6.61
CA THR A 136 -11.44 9.95 7.64
C THR A 136 -11.90 10.73 8.87
N LYS A 137 -12.97 10.27 9.51
CA LYS A 137 -13.24 10.63 10.90
C LYS A 137 -12.03 10.15 11.70
N LYS A 138 -11.53 11.00 12.60
CA LYS A 138 -10.54 10.60 13.61
C LYS A 138 -11.18 9.53 14.50
N GLN A 139 -11.23 8.30 14.02
CA GLN A 139 -11.68 7.17 14.79
C GLN A 139 -10.58 6.86 15.79
N ASN A 140 -10.97 6.60 17.05
CA ASN A 140 -10.09 5.91 17.97
C ASN A 140 -9.70 4.59 17.29
N ILE A 141 -8.41 4.43 16.99
CA ILE A 141 -7.88 3.29 16.25
C ILE A 141 -7.88 2.10 17.20
N ASN A 142 -9.05 1.50 17.40
CA ASN A 142 -9.10 0.11 17.83
C ASN A 142 -8.73 -0.73 16.61
N ILE A 143 -7.85 -1.72 16.81
CA ILE A 143 -7.50 -2.68 15.77
C ILE A 143 -8.79 -3.39 15.33
N THR A 144 -9.07 -3.38 14.04
CA THR A 144 -10.20 -4.11 13.46
C THR A 144 -9.76 -5.54 13.10
N PRO A 145 -10.69 -6.52 13.04
CA PRO A 145 -10.38 -7.87 12.59
C PRO A 145 -9.71 -7.91 11.20
N GLU A 146 -10.09 -6.99 10.30
CA GLU A 146 -9.47 -6.87 8.99
C GLU A 146 -8.01 -6.40 9.09
N ALA A 147 -7.69 -5.50 10.02
CA ALA A 147 -6.33 -5.06 10.24
C ALA A 147 -5.44 -6.20 10.80
N GLU A 148 -5.99 -7.06 11.67
CA GLU A 148 -5.30 -8.26 12.16
C GLU A 148 -5.01 -9.23 11.00
N SER A 149 -6.00 -9.49 10.16
CA SER A 149 -5.82 -10.36 8.98
C SER A 149 -4.75 -9.83 8.02
N ILE A 150 -4.69 -8.51 7.80
CA ILE A 150 -3.65 -7.88 6.97
C ILE A 150 -2.26 -8.09 7.58
N ILE A 151 -2.12 -7.97 8.90
CA ILE A 151 -0.85 -8.21 9.60
C ILE A 151 -0.43 -9.68 9.48
N GLU A 152 -1.35 -10.62 9.66
CA GLU A 152 -1.07 -12.06 9.51
C GLU A 152 -0.63 -12.41 8.08
N GLN A 153 -1.30 -11.86 7.08
CA GLN A 153 -0.92 -12.04 5.67
C GLN A 153 0.48 -11.49 5.41
N ALA A 154 0.80 -10.29 5.93
CA ALA A 154 2.12 -9.71 5.78
C ALA A 154 3.21 -10.57 6.46
N GLN A 155 2.93 -11.11 7.65
CA GLN A 155 3.84 -12.04 8.33
C GLN A 155 4.07 -13.34 7.54
N LYS A 156 3.03 -13.88 6.91
CA LYS A 156 3.15 -15.07 6.08
C LYS A 156 4.02 -14.81 4.85
N LEU A 157 3.75 -13.73 4.13
CA LEU A 157 4.52 -13.33 2.95
C LEU A 157 5.98 -13.02 3.30
N ALA A 158 6.24 -12.41 4.46
CA ALA A 158 7.60 -12.13 4.92
C ALA A 158 8.40 -13.44 5.11
N LYS A 159 7.78 -14.46 5.72
CA LYS A 159 8.40 -15.78 5.90
C LYS A 159 8.73 -16.43 4.56
N GLU A 160 7.83 -16.34 3.58
CA GLU A 160 8.05 -16.89 2.24
C GLU A 160 9.23 -16.19 1.53
N ARG A 161 9.30 -14.85 1.59
CA ARG A 161 10.40 -14.08 0.99
C ARG A 161 11.76 -14.34 1.62
N LEU A 162 11.81 -14.45 2.96
CA LEU A 162 13.06 -14.73 3.67
C LEU A 162 13.56 -16.17 3.46
N ALA A 163 12.66 -17.08 3.06
CA ALA A 163 12.99 -18.46 2.71
C ALA A 163 13.39 -18.64 1.23
N SER A 164 13.23 -17.60 0.40
CA SER A 164 13.54 -17.58 -1.04
C SER A 164 14.95 -17.10 -1.31
#